data_AF-A0A7R9C3I0-F1
#
_entry.id   AF-A0A7R9C3I0-F1
#
_cell.length_a   1.000
_cell.length_b   1.000
_cell.length_c   1.000
_cell.angle_alpha   90.00
_cell.angle_beta   90.00
_cell.angle_gamma   90.00
#
_symmetry.space_group_name_H-M   'P 1'
#
loop_
_entity.id
_entity.type
_entity.pdbx_description
1 polymer ?
#
loop_
_entity_poly.entity_id
_entity_poly.type
_entity_poly.pdbx_seq_one_letter_code
_entity_poly.pdbx_strand_id
1 'polypeptide(L)'
;MNAISDFKSTVRLTPDNTAGEFRVSKLHYEMGEADESLNAVRECLKLDPDHKECFDHYKKVKKLAKIVQEMEASFEAEHYEDCVAAARKVKKAEPSHQRFLTRAQDRLCYCTTKGSEPTEALKACSEAIRLEENPRFYCDRADAHLALDEFDEAIADFQRASQLDERYDRPREGVQRAQKLKKSAGKRNYYKILGVNKNTPKKDIV
;
A
#
# COMPACT_ATOMS: atom_id res chain seq x y z
N MET A 1 -1.41 14.93 -20.77
CA MET A 1 -2.41 15.99 -20.54
C MET A 1 -2.98 15.73 -19.15
N ASN A 2 -2.59 16.53 -18.15
CA ASN A 2 -3.06 16.36 -16.77
C ASN A 2 -4.11 17.45 -16.54
N ALA A 3 -5.37 17.08 -16.33
CA ALA A 3 -6.49 18.02 -16.23
C ALA A 3 -6.27 19.11 -15.16
N ILE A 4 -5.54 18.80 -14.07
CA ILE A 4 -5.19 19.78 -13.04
C ILE A 4 -4.15 20.78 -13.54
N SER A 5 -3.19 20.35 -14.38
CA SER A 5 -2.20 21.25 -14.97
C SER A 5 -2.86 22.24 -15.95
N ASP A 6 -3.83 21.77 -16.73
CA ASP A 6 -4.58 22.61 -17.66
C ASP A 6 -5.50 23.57 -16.89
N PHE A 7 -6.12 23.12 -15.80
CA PHE A 7 -6.89 24.01 -14.91
C PHE A 7 -6.00 25.04 -14.20
N LYS A 8 -4.79 24.65 -13.78
CA LYS A 8 -3.84 25.57 -13.16
C LYS A 8 -3.37 26.66 -14.14
N SER A 9 -3.24 26.34 -15.42
CA SER A 9 -2.89 27.35 -16.42
C SER A 9 -4.02 28.36 -16.62
N THR A 10 -5.29 27.94 -16.58
CA THR A 10 -6.43 28.86 -16.67
C THR A 10 -6.56 29.74 -15.43
N VAL A 11 -6.32 29.21 -14.23
CA VAL A 11 -6.31 29.99 -12.98
C VAL A 11 -5.29 31.13 -13.04
N ARG A 12 -4.13 30.89 -13.65
CA ARG A 12 -3.06 31.90 -13.82
C ARG A 12 -3.39 33.00 -14.84
N LEU A 13 -4.36 32.80 -15.72
CA LEU A 13 -4.78 33.83 -16.69
C LEU A 13 -5.61 34.94 -16.04
N THR A 14 -6.15 34.68 -14.85
CA THR A 14 -6.88 35.66 -14.05
C THR A 14 -5.98 36.14 -12.91
N PRO A 15 -5.52 37.40 -12.91
CA PRO A 15 -4.83 37.97 -11.76
C PRO A 15 -5.70 37.91 -10.50
N ASP A 16 -5.08 37.69 -9.34
CA ASP A 16 -5.75 37.71 -8.03
C ASP A 16 -6.94 36.72 -7.91
N ASN A 17 -6.74 35.50 -8.41
CA ASN A 17 -7.76 34.47 -8.43
C ASN A 17 -7.68 33.52 -7.23
N THR A 18 -7.94 34.06 -6.04
CA THR A 18 -7.96 33.31 -4.77
C THR A 18 -8.87 32.07 -4.83
N ALA A 19 -10.07 32.21 -5.41
CA ALA A 19 -11.01 31.11 -5.58
C ALA A 19 -10.47 30.02 -6.53
N GLY A 20 -9.71 30.40 -7.55
CA GLY A 20 -9.05 29.48 -8.47
C GLY A 20 -7.96 28.66 -7.79
N GLU A 21 -7.06 29.30 -7.04
CA GLU A 21 -6.01 28.61 -6.28
C GLU A 21 -6.58 27.70 -5.19
N PHE A 22 -7.67 28.11 -4.55
CA PHE A 22 -8.39 27.25 -3.61
C PHE A 22 -8.93 25.99 -4.30
N ARG A 23 -9.55 26.13 -5.48
CA ARG A 23 -10.04 24.98 -6.27
C ARG A 23 -8.90 24.06 -6.70
N VAL A 24 -7.77 24.60 -7.16
CA VAL A 24 -6.57 23.80 -7.49
C VAL A 24 -6.14 22.97 -6.27
N SER A 25 -6.09 23.59 -5.09
CA SER A 25 -5.75 22.88 -3.85
C SER A 25 -6.72 21.76 -3.51
N LYS A 26 -8.03 21.99 -3.69
CA LYS A 26 -9.07 20.99 -3.44
C LYS A 26 -8.97 19.82 -4.41
N LEU A 27 -8.69 20.07 -5.69
CA LEU A 27 -8.49 19.02 -6.69
C LEU A 27 -7.28 18.15 -6.36
N HIS A 28 -6.13 18.74 -6.01
CA HIS A 28 -4.96 17.97 -5.58
C HIS A 28 -5.27 17.12 -4.34
N TYR A 29 -6.00 17.69 -3.36
CA TYR A 29 -6.42 16.96 -2.18
C TYR A 29 -7.32 15.75 -2.53
N GLU A 30 -8.29 15.94 -3.42
CA GLU A 30 -9.18 14.88 -3.92
C GLU A 30 -8.41 13.78 -4.66
N MET A 31 -7.32 14.12 -5.34
CA MET A 31 -6.42 13.16 -5.99
C MET A 31 -5.49 12.42 -5.02
N GLY A 32 -5.45 12.81 -3.74
CA GLY A 32 -4.54 12.24 -2.74
C GLY A 32 -3.14 12.89 -2.73
N GLU A 33 -2.98 14.02 -3.42
CA GLU A 33 -1.74 14.77 -3.61
C GLU A 33 -1.64 15.86 -2.53
N ALA A 34 -1.32 15.44 -1.29
CA ALA A 34 -1.36 16.32 -0.12
C ALA A 34 -0.35 17.47 -0.19
N ASP A 35 0.82 17.26 -0.77
CA ASP A 35 1.88 18.27 -0.88
C ASP A 35 1.54 19.34 -1.90
N GLU A 36 1.04 18.92 -3.06
CA GLU A 36 0.56 19.80 -4.12
C GLU A 36 -0.65 20.61 -3.65
N SER A 37 -1.55 19.98 -2.90
CA SER A 37 -2.66 20.66 -2.24
C SER A 37 -2.17 21.72 -1.26
N LEU A 38 -1.15 21.39 -0.45
CA LEU A 38 -0.55 22.33 0.51
C LEU A 38 0.09 23.53 -0.19
N ASN A 39 0.75 23.30 -1.32
CA ASN A 39 1.39 24.35 -2.09
C ASN A 39 0.35 25.28 -2.73
N ALA A 40 -0.72 24.74 -3.32
CA ALA A 40 -1.79 25.54 -3.91
C ALA A 40 -2.56 26.37 -2.85
N VAL A 41 -2.85 25.82 -1.66
CA VAL A 41 -3.52 26.60 -0.60
C VAL A 41 -2.61 27.67 0.01
N ARG A 42 -1.29 27.49 -0.03
CA ARG A 42 -0.34 28.56 0.31
C ARG A 42 -0.39 29.70 -0.71
N GLU A 43 -0.52 29.40 -2.00
CA GLU A 43 -0.72 30.45 -3.01
C GLU A 43 -2.07 31.17 -2.81
N CYS A 44 -3.14 30.44 -2.47
CA CYS A 44 -4.42 31.07 -2.09
C CYS A 44 -4.24 32.09 -0.95
N LEU A 45 -3.55 31.72 0.13
CA LEU A 45 -3.31 32.60 1.27
C LEU A 45 -2.28 33.72 1.03
N LYS A 46 -1.48 33.62 -0.04
CA LYS A 46 -0.61 34.72 -0.48
C LYS A 46 -1.42 35.80 -1.20
N LEU A 47 -2.45 35.41 -1.95
CA LEU A 47 -3.37 36.33 -2.62
C LEU A 47 -4.29 37.01 -1.61
N ASP A 48 -4.89 36.23 -0.70
CA ASP A 48 -5.77 36.72 0.36
C ASP A 48 -5.44 36.03 1.70
N PRO A 49 -4.65 36.70 2.57
CA PRO A 49 -4.27 36.17 3.88
C PRO A 49 -5.45 35.92 4.84
N ASP A 50 -6.57 36.63 4.65
CA ASP A 50 -7.75 36.56 5.51
C ASP A 50 -8.84 35.62 4.95
N HIS A 51 -8.56 34.92 3.84
CA HIS A 51 -9.51 33.98 3.23
C HIS A 51 -9.76 32.76 4.13
N LYS A 52 -10.87 32.79 4.86
CA LYS A 52 -11.24 31.78 5.86
C LYS A 52 -11.18 30.34 5.36
N GLU A 53 -11.74 30.04 4.18
CA GLU A 53 -11.78 28.67 3.65
C GLU A 53 -10.38 28.13 3.30
N CYS A 54 -9.49 28.97 2.77
CA CYS A 54 -8.12 28.60 2.48
C CYS A 54 -7.34 28.39 3.77
N PHE A 55 -7.57 29.20 4.79
CA PHE A 55 -6.91 29.01 6.08
C PHE A 55 -7.36 27.72 6.78
N ASP A 56 -8.66 27.41 6.74
CA ASP A 56 -9.20 26.16 7.30
C ASP A 56 -8.67 24.93 6.55
N HIS A 57 -8.66 24.98 5.21
CA HIS A 57 -8.10 23.91 4.39
C HIS A 57 -6.58 23.76 4.59
N TYR A 58 -5.83 24.87 4.67
CA TYR A 58 -4.40 24.88 4.97
C TYR A 58 -4.07 24.16 6.28
N LYS A 59 -4.80 24.45 7.37
CA LYS A 59 -4.57 23.79 8.67
C LYS A 59 -4.74 22.27 8.57
N LYS A 60 -5.73 21.82 7.81
CA LYS A 60 -6.00 20.39 7.56
C LYS A 60 -4.88 19.77 6.73
N VAL A 61 -4.64 20.32 5.54
CA VAL A 61 -3.69 19.77 4.57
C VAL A 61 -2.26 19.83 5.08
N LYS A 62 -1.86 20.88 5.82
CA LYS A 62 -0.51 20.97 6.42
C LYS A 62 -0.19 19.78 7.32
N LYS A 63 -1.16 19.37 8.15
CA LYS A 63 -0.98 18.22 9.05
C LYS A 63 -0.93 16.92 8.25
N LEU A 64 -1.83 16.77 7.27
CA LEU A 64 -1.89 15.57 6.44
C LEU A 64 -0.62 15.40 5.58
N ALA A 65 -0.21 16.44 4.88
CA ALA A 65 1.00 16.49 4.06
C ALA A 65 2.23 16.04 4.85
N LYS A 66 2.41 16.56 6.08
CA LYS A 66 3.50 16.13 6.95
C LYS A 66 3.47 14.61 7.23
N ILE A 67 2.30 14.05 7.55
CA ILE A 67 2.17 12.62 7.85
C ILE A 67 2.40 11.77 6.59
N VAL A 68 1.91 12.21 5.43
CA VAL A 68 2.12 11.53 4.14
C VAL A 68 3.61 11.56 3.76
N GLN A 69 4.29 12.69 3.94
CA GLN A 69 5.74 12.79 3.72
C GLN A 69 6.53 11.87 4.65
N GLU A 70 6.18 11.81 5.95
CA GLU A 70 6.79 10.86 6.90
C GLU A 70 6.60 9.40 6.44
N MET A 71 5.41 9.06 5.95
CA MET A 71 5.10 7.71 5.45
C MET A 71 5.91 7.36 4.20
N GLU A 72 5.98 8.25 3.22
CA GLU A 72 6.76 8.01 1.99
C GLU A 72 8.27 7.96 2.27
N ALA A 73 8.80 8.87 3.09
CA ALA A 73 10.20 8.87 3.47
C ALA A 73 10.60 7.58 4.21
N SER A 74 9.74 7.09 5.13
CA SER A 74 10.00 5.84 5.85
C SER A 74 9.90 4.61 4.93
N PHE A 75 9.00 4.65 3.94
CA PHE A 75 8.87 3.61 2.93
C PHE A 75 10.11 3.56 2.02
N GLU A 76 10.56 4.70 1.52
CA GLU A 76 11.76 4.82 0.68
C GLU A 76 13.05 4.45 1.42
N ALA A 77 13.13 4.77 2.71
CA ALA A 77 14.24 4.39 3.59
C ALA A 77 14.17 2.93 4.07
N GLU A 78 13.12 2.18 3.69
CA GLU A 78 12.86 0.80 4.16
C GLU A 78 12.76 0.67 5.70
N HIS A 79 12.42 1.75 6.40
CA HIS A 79 12.12 1.75 7.82
C HIS A 79 10.68 1.25 8.02
N TYR A 80 10.49 -0.07 7.94
CA TYR A 80 9.15 -0.67 7.86
C TYR A 80 8.26 -0.38 9.07
N GLU A 81 8.80 -0.37 10.30
CA GLU A 81 8.01 -0.04 11.50
C GLU A 81 7.50 1.40 11.47
N ASP A 82 8.35 2.35 11.09
CA ASP A 82 8.00 3.77 10.95
C ASP A 82 7.00 3.98 9.80
N CYS A 83 7.19 3.29 8.68
CA CYS A 83 6.25 3.27 7.56
C CYS A 83 4.86 2.82 8.01
N VAL A 84 4.77 1.71 8.76
CA VAL A 84 3.50 1.20 9.30
C VAL A 84 2.86 2.21 10.26
N ALA A 85 3.65 2.80 11.17
CA ALA A 85 3.16 3.80 12.10
C ALA A 85 2.62 5.04 11.38
N ALA A 86 3.34 5.55 10.38
CA ALA A 86 2.93 6.71 9.60
C ALA A 86 1.69 6.42 8.74
N ALA A 87 1.61 5.26 8.08
CA ALA A 87 0.43 4.87 7.30
C ALA A 87 -0.83 4.72 8.18
N ARG A 88 -0.71 4.22 9.42
CA ARG A 88 -1.81 4.22 10.40
C ARG A 88 -2.26 5.64 10.75
N LYS A 89 -1.33 6.59 10.89
CA LYS A 89 -1.66 8.01 11.11
C LYS A 89 -2.42 8.60 9.91
N VAL A 90 -2.04 8.29 8.66
CA VAL A 90 -2.77 8.73 7.46
C VAL A 90 -4.22 8.24 7.50
N LYS A 91 -4.45 6.95 7.75
CA LYS A 91 -5.82 6.38 7.86
C LYS A 91 -6.64 7.03 8.96
N LYS A 92 -6.02 7.36 10.10
CA LYS A 92 -6.69 8.05 11.20
C LYS A 92 -7.04 9.50 10.85
N ALA A 93 -6.17 10.18 10.11
CA ALA A 93 -6.39 11.55 9.66
C ALA A 93 -7.47 11.63 8.57
N GLU A 94 -7.54 10.64 7.68
CA GLU A 94 -8.45 10.59 6.54
C GLU A 94 -9.17 9.23 6.41
N PRO A 95 -10.09 8.91 7.34
CA PRO A 95 -10.72 7.58 7.40
C PRO A 95 -11.77 7.34 6.31
N SER A 96 -12.19 8.37 5.59
CA SER A 96 -13.23 8.29 4.54
C SER A 96 -12.74 8.73 3.16
N HIS A 97 -11.50 9.20 3.04
CA HIS A 97 -10.97 9.68 1.77
C HIS A 97 -10.28 8.55 0.99
N GLN A 98 -10.97 7.99 0.00
CA GLN A 98 -10.57 6.77 -0.69
C GLN A 98 -9.11 6.78 -1.19
N ARG A 99 -8.65 7.87 -1.84
CA ARG A 99 -7.26 7.97 -2.33
C ARG A 99 -6.20 7.84 -1.22
N PHE A 100 -6.41 8.52 -0.09
CA PHE A 100 -5.49 8.45 1.05
C PHE A 100 -5.57 7.10 1.75
N LEU A 101 -6.77 6.52 1.87
CA LEU A 101 -6.97 5.18 2.40
C LEU A 101 -6.25 4.12 1.56
N THR A 102 -6.46 4.10 0.25
CA THR A 102 -5.82 3.15 -0.66
C THR A 102 -4.30 3.27 -0.57
N ARG A 103 -3.76 4.48 -0.61
CA ARG A 103 -2.30 4.71 -0.50
C ARG A 103 -1.73 4.25 0.84
N ALA A 104 -2.42 4.53 1.95
CA ALA A 104 -1.99 4.07 3.26
C ALA A 104 -2.09 2.54 3.41
N GLN A 105 -3.11 1.91 2.85
CA GLN A 105 -3.28 0.46 2.88
C GLN A 105 -2.25 -0.26 2.00
N ASP A 106 -1.89 0.31 0.85
CA ASP A 106 -0.75 -0.15 0.03
C ASP A 106 0.52 -0.18 0.88
N ARG A 107 0.87 0.96 1.50
CA ARG A 107 2.06 1.05 2.37
C ARG A 107 2.01 0.08 3.54
N LEU A 108 0.86 -0.07 4.19
CA LEU A 108 0.70 -1.05 5.27
C LEU A 108 0.93 -2.48 4.80
N CYS A 109 0.30 -2.89 3.70
CA CYS A 109 0.47 -4.22 3.12
C CYS A 109 1.95 -4.50 2.82
N TYR A 110 2.60 -3.60 2.10
CA TYR A 110 4.01 -3.77 1.75
C TYR A 110 4.92 -3.79 2.98
N CYS A 111 4.84 -2.78 3.84
CA CYS A 111 5.77 -2.62 4.97
C CYS A 111 5.58 -3.72 6.02
N THR A 112 4.37 -4.22 6.26
CA THR A 112 4.17 -5.38 7.17
C THR A 112 4.67 -6.69 6.57
N THR A 113 4.51 -6.92 5.26
CA THR A 113 5.09 -8.09 4.58
C THR A 113 6.63 -8.06 4.64
N LYS A 114 7.26 -6.90 4.35
CA LYS A 114 8.72 -6.76 4.39
C LYS A 114 9.30 -6.71 5.80
N GLY A 115 8.55 -6.14 6.75
CA GLY A 115 8.87 -6.13 8.18
C GLY A 115 8.71 -7.49 8.87
N SER A 116 8.34 -8.55 8.14
CA SER A 116 8.16 -9.90 8.68
C SER A 116 7.08 -9.97 9.78
N GLU A 117 6.01 -9.20 9.62
CA GLU A 117 4.80 -9.24 10.45
C GLU A 117 3.64 -9.91 9.69
N PRO A 118 3.68 -11.24 9.46
CA PRO A 118 2.79 -11.89 8.49
C PRO A 118 1.30 -11.81 8.86
N THR A 119 0.95 -11.84 10.14
CA THR A 119 -0.45 -11.75 10.58
C THR A 119 -1.06 -10.36 10.34
N GLU A 120 -0.27 -9.31 10.53
CA GLU A 120 -0.68 -7.94 10.22
C GLU A 120 -0.69 -7.70 8.70
N ALA A 121 0.26 -8.30 7.97
CA ALA A 121 0.28 -8.28 6.51
C ALA A 121 -0.96 -8.90 5.89
N LEU A 122 -1.42 -10.05 6.38
CA LEU A 122 -2.66 -10.67 5.90
C LEU A 122 -3.85 -9.73 6.01
N LYS A 123 -3.98 -9.02 7.14
CA LYS A 123 -5.06 -8.03 7.36
C LYS A 123 -4.89 -6.84 6.42
N ALA A 124 -3.71 -6.22 6.42
CA ALA A 124 -3.43 -5.01 5.64
C ALA A 124 -3.62 -5.24 4.14
N CYS A 125 -3.06 -6.31 3.59
CA CYS A 125 -3.21 -6.66 2.18
C CYS A 125 -4.64 -7.05 1.81
N SER A 126 -5.38 -7.72 2.71
CA SER A 126 -6.81 -8.01 2.45
C SER A 126 -7.65 -6.76 2.38
N GLU A 127 -7.40 -5.76 3.24
CA GLU A 127 -8.07 -4.46 3.12
C GLU A 127 -7.63 -3.69 1.87
N ALA A 128 -6.34 -3.75 1.49
CA ALA A 128 -5.85 -3.12 0.25
C ALA A 128 -6.56 -3.70 -0.99
N ILE A 129 -6.69 -5.03 -1.06
CA ILE A 129 -7.40 -5.74 -2.14
C ILE A 129 -8.89 -5.33 -2.22
N ARG A 130 -9.54 -5.07 -1.07
CA ARG A 130 -10.94 -4.58 -1.07
C ARG A 130 -11.09 -3.17 -1.63
N LEU A 131 -10.05 -2.34 -1.52
CA LEU A 131 -10.07 -0.98 -2.03
C LEU A 131 -9.71 -0.93 -3.52
N GLU A 132 -8.76 -1.77 -3.95
CA GLU A 132 -8.27 -1.85 -5.32
C GLU A 132 -7.65 -3.23 -5.57
N GLU A 133 -8.07 -3.91 -6.64
CA GLU A 133 -7.38 -5.12 -7.08
C GLU A 133 -6.05 -4.75 -7.75
N ASN A 134 -4.95 -5.23 -7.18
CA ASN A 134 -3.61 -5.06 -7.72
C ASN A 134 -2.81 -6.36 -7.58
N PRO A 135 -2.18 -6.88 -8.65
CA PRO A 135 -1.37 -8.11 -8.57
C PRO A 135 -0.34 -8.10 -7.43
N ARG A 136 0.23 -6.94 -7.11
CA ARG A 136 1.21 -6.78 -6.03
C ARG A 136 0.63 -7.15 -4.66
N PHE A 137 -0.60 -6.71 -4.34
CA PHE A 137 -1.23 -6.99 -3.05
C PHE A 137 -1.47 -8.48 -2.83
N TYR A 138 -1.86 -9.19 -3.89
CA TYR A 138 -1.98 -10.65 -3.84
C TYR A 138 -0.62 -11.32 -3.62
N CYS A 139 0.45 -10.88 -4.30
CA CYS A 139 1.78 -11.41 -4.02
C CYS A 139 2.28 -11.13 -2.59
N ASP A 140 2.05 -9.92 -2.08
CA ASP A 140 2.47 -9.55 -0.72
C ASP A 140 1.68 -10.32 0.35
N ARG A 141 0.38 -10.59 0.11
CA ARG A 141 -0.44 -11.47 0.95
C ARG A 141 -0.03 -12.94 0.83
N ALA A 142 0.31 -13.42 -0.36
CA ALA A 142 0.83 -14.77 -0.57
C ALA A 142 2.15 -14.99 0.17
N ASP A 143 3.05 -14.01 0.17
CA ASP A 143 4.29 -14.09 0.94
C ASP A 143 4.03 -14.15 2.46
N ALA A 144 3.00 -13.44 2.95
CA ALA A 144 2.58 -13.55 4.34
C ALA A 144 1.98 -14.94 4.66
N HIS A 145 1.15 -15.51 3.77
CA HIS A 145 0.68 -16.89 3.88
C HIS A 145 1.84 -17.90 3.90
N LEU A 146 2.86 -17.72 3.04
CA LEU A 146 4.06 -18.57 3.05
C LEU A 146 4.82 -18.52 4.39
N ALA A 147 4.90 -17.35 5.01
CA ALA A 147 5.55 -17.18 6.31
C ALA A 147 4.77 -17.87 7.45
N LEU A 148 3.47 -18.14 7.24
CA LEU A 148 2.59 -18.86 8.17
C LEU A 148 2.43 -20.35 7.80
N ASP A 149 3.20 -20.85 6.83
CA ASP A 149 3.08 -22.21 6.27
C ASP A 149 1.67 -22.50 5.64
N GLU A 150 0.91 -21.47 5.31
CA GLU A 150 -0.41 -21.52 4.64
C GLU A 150 -0.22 -21.62 3.11
N PHE A 151 0.33 -22.76 2.68
CA PHE A 151 0.82 -22.89 1.30
C PHE A 151 -0.28 -22.89 0.23
N ASP A 152 -1.48 -23.35 0.55
CA ASP A 152 -2.58 -23.44 -0.43
C ASP A 152 -3.16 -22.06 -0.72
N GLU A 153 -3.35 -21.26 0.33
CA GLU A 153 -3.74 -19.85 0.27
C GLU A 153 -2.70 -19.03 -0.50
N ALA A 154 -1.41 -19.25 -0.21
CA ALA A 154 -0.33 -18.59 -0.95
C ALA A 154 -0.36 -18.91 -2.46
N ILE A 155 -0.57 -20.18 -2.84
CA ILE A 155 -0.67 -20.58 -4.26
C ILE A 155 -1.87 -19.90 -4.91
N ALA A 156 -3.03 -19.87 -4.24
CA ALA A 156 -4.24 -19.25 -4.75
C ALA A 156 -4.04 -17.75 -5.01
N ASP A 157 -3.40 -17.04 -4.08
CA ASP A 157 -3.10 -15.62 -4.24
C ASP A 157 -2.11 -15.34 -5.38
N PHE A 158 -1.03 -16.12 -5.50
CA PHE A 158 -0.12 -15.97 -6.64
C PHE A 158 -0.83 -16.25 -7.97
N GLN A 159 -1.71 -17.25 -8.03
CA GLN A 159 -2.49 -17.52 -9.24
C GLN A 159 -3.44 -16.38 -9.58
N ARG A 160 -4.08 -15.76 -8.57
CA ARG A 160 -4.92 -14.58 -8.77
C ARG A 160 -4.10 -13.40 -9.28
N ALA A 161 -2.89 -13.18 -8.76
CA ALA A 161 -1.98 -12.16 -9.26
C ALA A 161 -1.62 -12.37 -10.74
N SER A 162 -1.32 -13.61 -11.15
CA SER A 162 -1.07 -13.94 -12.57
C SER A 162 -2.27 -13.69 -13.50
N GLN A 163 -3.49 -13.89 -12.99
CA GLN A 163 -4.71 -13.63 -13.77
C GLN A 163 -4.96 -12.13 -13.98
N LEU A 164 -4.51 -11.28 -13.06
CA LEU A 164 -4.66 -9.84 -13.15
C LEU A 164 -3.62 -9.21 -14.09
N ASP A 165 -2.39 -9.75 -14.13
CA ASP A 165 -1.36 -9.34 -15.08
C ASP A 165 -0.47 -10.53 -15.46
N GLU A 166 -0.67 -11.06 -16.66
CA GLU A 166 0.10 -12.20 -17.17
C GLU A 166 1.59 -11.87 -17.40
N ARG A 167 1.94 -10.58 -17.52
CA ARG A 167 3.33 -10.11 -17.69
C ARG A 167 4.04 -9.88 -16.37
N TYR A 168 3.32 -9.99 -15.25
CA TYR A 168 3.93 -9.89 -13.94
C TYR A 168 4.60 -11.22 -13.60
N ASP A 169 5.93 -11.25 -13.56
CA ASP A 169 6.69 -12.51 -13.42
C ASP A 169 6.72 -13.06 -11.99
N ARG A 170 6.67 -12.17 -10.97
CA ARG A 170 6.77 -12.52 -9.55
C ARG A 170 5.83 -13.67 -9.10
N PRO A 171 4.55 -13.71 -9.49
CA PRO A 171 3.65 -14.77 -9.05
C PRO A 171 4.04 -16.15 -9.57
N ARG A 172 4.62 -16.27 -10.77
CA ARG A 172 5.06 -17.57 -11.31
C ARG A 172 6.16 -18.17 -10.42
N GLU A 173 7.14 -17.36 -10.02
CA GLU A 173 8.19 -17.77 -9.08
C GLU A 173 7.61 -18.11 -7.70
N GLY A 174 6.65 -17.29 -7.25
CA GLY A 174 5.89 -17.49 -6.01
C GLY A 174 5.20 -18.86 -5.95
N VAL A 175 4.46 -19.25 -7.00
CA VAL A 175 3.80 -20.57 -7.08
C VAL A 175 4.82 -21.70 -6.98
N GLN A 176 5.93 -21.62 -7.72
CA GLN A 176 6.97 -22.65 -7.69
C GLN A 176 7.60 -22.79 -6.29
N ARG A 177 7.84 -21.66 -5.62
CA ARG A 177 8.35 -21.62 -4.24
C ARG A 177 7.35 -22.25 -3.28
N ALA A 178 6.08 -21.86 -3.35
CA ALA A 178 5.02 -22.37 -2.51
C ALA A 178 4.84 -23.89 -2.64
N GLN A 179 4.83 -24.41 -3.88
CA GLN A 179 4.74 -25.85 -4.15
C GLN A 179 5.92 -26.64 -3.60
N LYS A 180 7.14 -26.10 -3.70
CA LYS A 180 8.35 -26.73 -3.12
C LYS A 180 8.25 -26.80 -1.59
N LEU A 181 7.83 -25.70 -0.94
CA LEU A 181 7.64 -25.64 0.51
C LEU A 181 6.56 -26.62 0.97
N LYS A 182 5.40 -26.64 0.31
CA LYS A 182 4.31 -27.59 0.57
C LYS A 182 4.78 -29.05 0.50
N LYS A 183 5.51 -29.43 -0.55
CA LYS A 183 6.05 -30.78 -0.72
C LYS A 183 7.05 -31.14 0.37
N SER A 184 7.90 -30.20 0.77
CA SER A 184 8.86 -30.37 1.86
C SER A 184 8.16 -30.55 3.22
N ALA A 185 7.14 -29.74 3.51
CA ALA A 185 6.32 -29.87 4.71
C ALA A 185 5.60 -31.22 4.79
N GLY A 186 4.97 -31.66 3.69
CA GLY A 186 4.32 -32.97 3.61
C GLY A 186 5.29 -34.14 3.87
N LYS A 187 6.51 -34.07 3.31
CA LYS A 187 7.55 -35.07 3.61
C LYS A 187 7.94 -35.05 5.09
N ARG A 188 8.22 -33.89 5.67
CA ARG A 188 8.58 -33.76 7.10
C ARG A 188 7.49 -34.37 8.01
N ASN A 189 6.22 -34.06 7.73
CA ASN A 189 5.10 -34.63 8.47
C ASN A 189 4.98 -36.15 8.28
N TYR A 190 5.15 -36.66 7.05
CA TYR A 190 5.15 -38.09 6.77
C TYR A 190 6.20 -38.85 7.60
N TYR A 191 7.45 -38.40 7.61
CA TYR A 191 8.51 -39.03 8.42
C TYR A 191 8.25 -38.91 9.93
N LYS A 192 7.71 -37.77 10.39
CA LYS A 192 7.36 -37.54 11.80
C LYS A 192 6.26 -38.49 12.29
N ILE A 193 5.22 -38.71 11.48
CA ILE A 193 4.11 -39.65 11.79
C ILE A 193 4.64 -41.08 11.92
N LEU A 194 5.56 -41.46 11.05
CA LEU A 194 6.14 -42.80 11.02
C LEU A 194 7.23 -43.01 12.08
N GLY A 195 7.61 -41.98 12.84
CA GLY A 195 8.66 -42.06 13.86
C GLY A 195 10.05 -42.35 13.31
N VAL A 196 10.26 -42.21 12.00
CA VAL A 196 11.53 -42.54 11.32
C VAL A 196 12.33 -41.29 10.97
N ASN A 197 13.65 -41.45 10.83
CA ASN A 197 14.53 -40.38 10.43
C ASN A 197 14.18 -39.88 9.00
N LYS A 198 14.26 -38.57 8.76
CA LYS A 198 14.06 -37.95 7.43
C LYS A 198 15.00 -38.48 6.34
N ASN A 199 16.12 -39.09 6.73
CA ASN A 199 17.08 -39.72 5.83
C ASN A 199 16.76 -41.19 5.52
N THR A 200 15.73 -41.77 6.15
CA THR A 200 15.32 -43.15 5.89
C THR A 200 14.82 -43.28 4.44
N PRO A 201 15.45 -44.14 3.60
CA PRO A 201 15.00 -44.39 2.25
C PRO A 201 13.56 -44.90 2.25
N LYS A 202 12.73 -44.45 1.30
CA LYS A 202 11.30 -44.83 1.26
C LYS A 202 11.05 -46.34 1.24
N LYS A 203 11.97 -47.10 0.65
CA LYS A 203 11.94 -48.57 0.58
C LYS A 203 12.14 -49.27 1.93
N ASP A 204 12.67 -48.55 2.92
CA ASP A 204 12.98 -49.06 4.26
C ASP A 204 11.92 -48.60 5.30
N ILE A 205 10.82 -48.00 4.82
CA ILE A 205 9.65 -47.61 5.63
C ILE A 205 8.57 -48.67 5.39
N VAL A 206 8.25 -49.43 6.43
CA VAL A 206 7.30 -50.57 6.44
C VAL A 206 5.85 -50.11 6.43
#